data_AF-K1X2E7-F1
#
_entry.id   AF-K1X2E7-F1
#
_cell.length_a   1.000
_cell.length_b   1.000
_cell.length_c   1.000
_cell.angle_alpha   90.00
_cell.angle_beta   90.00
_cell.angle_gamma   90.00
#
_symmetry.space_group_name_H-M   'P 1'
#
loop_
_entity.id
_entity.type
_entity.pdbx_description
1 polymer ?
#
loop_
_entity_poly.entity_id
_entity_poly.type
_entity_poly.pdbx_seq_one_letter_code
_entity_poly.pdbx_strand_id
1 'polypeptide(L)'
;MATYRLGNQPQEYELKEDFLGWVPKGEKDWQLVYAQDIRRTELTIVNPNGGGEKILFLHHFIIRDAFPLSFFGEERARNWWSFAIVSENEVSEKFIIPLH
;
A
#
# COMPACT_ATOMS: atom_id res chain seq x y z
N MET A 1 -9.10 -8.68 11.56
CA MET A 1 -8.25 -8.21 10.45
C MET A 1 -6.89 -8.88 10.58
N ALA A 2 -6.28 -9.28 9.47
CA ALA A 2 -4.98 -9.94 9.47
C ALA A 2 -3.85 -8.90 9.45
N THR A 3 -2.83 -9.11 10.28
CA THR A 3 -1.61 -8.31 10.30
C THR A 3 -0.47 -9.10 9.67
N TYR A 4 0.42 -8.39 8.98
CA TYR A 4 1.53 -8.98 8.26
C TYR A 4 2.84 -8.31 8.61
N ARG A 5 3.88 -9.13 8.82
CA ARG A 5 5.26 -8.64 8.95
C ARG A 5 5.87 -8.50 7.56
N LEU A 6 6.14 -7.27 7.16
CA LEU A 6 6.80 -6.95 5.89
C LEU A 6 8.33 -7.01 6.05
N GLY A 7 8.85 -8.23 6.19
CA GLY A 7 10.25 -8.54 6.48
C GLY A 7 10.91 -7.71 7.59
N ASN A 8 11.84 -6.81 7.25
CA ASN A 8 12.62 -6.06 8.25
C ASN A 8 11.89 -4.86 8.86
N GLN A 9 10.60 -4.67 8.56
CA GLN A 9 9.84 -3.63 9.25
C GLN A 9 9.72 -3.93 10.75
N PRO A 10 9.80 -2.89 11.61
CA PRO A 10 9.87 -3.07 13.06
C PRO A 10 8.55 -3.54 13.69
N GLN A 11 7.46 -3.51 12.92
CA GLN A 11 6.12 -3.85 13.37
C GLN A 11 5.36 -4.62 12.28
N GLU A 12 4.22 -5.17 12.68
CA GLU A 12 3.25 -5.71 11.74
C GLU A 12 2.28 -4.62 11.29
N TYR A 13 1.70 -4.82 10.12
CA TYR A 13 0.74 -3.88 9.55
C TYR A 13 -0.55 -4.59 9.20
N GLU A 14 -1.66 -3.93 9.46
CA GLU A 14 -2.96 -4.37 8.99
C GLU A 14 -3.03 -4.27 7.46
N LEU A 15 -3.55 -5.31 6.79
CA LEU A 15 -3.84 -5.26 5.36
C LEU A 15 -5.24 -4.69 5.12
N LYS A 16 -5.33 -3.59 4.38
CA LYS A 16 -6.60 -3.00 3.93
C LYS A 16 -6.87 -3.34 2.46
N GLU A 17 -7.65 -4.40 2.23
CA GLU A 17 -8.05 -4.84 0.89
C GLU A 17 -9.12 -3.92 0.25
N ASP A 18 -9.77 -3.07 1.04
CA ASP A 18 -10.76 -2.08 0.55
C ASP A 18 -10.17 -1.11 -0.49
N PHE A 19 -8.84 -0.94 -0.47
CA PHE A 19 -8.10 -0.08 -1.39
C PHE A 19 -7.48 -0.83 -2.58
N LEU A 20 -7.85 -2.11 -2.79
CA LEU A 20 -7.33 -2.89 -3.91
C LEU A 20 -7.68 -2.23 -5.24
N GLY A 21 -6.65 -1.95 -6.05
CA GLY A 21 -6.79 -1.31 -7.35
C GLY A 21 -7.00 0.21 -7.30
N TRP A 22 -6.99 0.83 -6.13
CA TRP A 22 -6.98 2.29 -6.03
C TRP A 22 -5.63 2.84 -6.47
N VAL A 23 -5.62 4.03 -7.06
CA VAL A 23 -4.42 4.66 -7.62
C VAL A 23 -4.28 6.10 -7.13
N PRO A 24 -3.08 6.70 -7.15
CA PRO A 24 -2.89 8.11 -6.84
C PRO A 24 -3.71 9.00 -7.78
N LYS A 25 -4.30 10.08 -7.25
CA LYS A 25 -5.12 11.01 -8.03
C LYS A 25 -4.29 11.66 -9.14
N GLY A 26 -4.77 11.53 -10.38
CA GLY A 26 -4.07 12.05 -11.56
C GLY A 26 -3.09 11.07 -12.19
N GLU A 27 -2.85 9.92 -11.56
CA GLU A 27 -1.96 8.88 -12.06
C GLU A 27 -2.74 7.69 -12.61
N LYS A 28 -2.11 6.94 -13.52
CA LYS A 28 -2.68 5.69 -14.07
C LYS A 28 -2.42 4.48 -13.17
N ASP A 29 -1.36 4.54 -12.37
CA ASP A 29 -0.91 3.49 -11.46
C ASP A 29 0.04 4.08 -10.40
N TRP A 30 0.62 3.20 -9.58
CA TRP A 30 1.59 3.58 -8.54
C TRP A 30 3.03 3.71 -9.03
N GLN A 31 3.34 3.37 -10.29
CA GLN A 31 4.72 3.32 -10.80
C GLN A 31 5.37 4.69 -10.78
N LEU A 32 4.63 5.75 -11.15
CA LEU A 32 5.17 7.10 -11.19
C LEU A 32 5.49 7.63 -9.78
N VAL A 33 4.60 7.41 -8.81
CA VAL A 33 4.83 7.81 -7.41
C VAL A 33 6.00 7.03 -6.80
N TYR A 34 6.11 5.74 -7.12
CA TYR A 34 7.25 4.92 -6.71
C TYR A 34 8.57 5.41 -7.33
N ALA A 35 8.59 5.70 -8.64
CA ALA A 35 9.78 6.15 -9.36
C ALA A 35 10.27 7.54 -8.91
N GLN A 36 9.38 8.38 -8.41
CA GLN A 36 9.71 9.69 -7.84
C GLN A 36 10.24 9.61 -6.39
N ASP A 37 10.33 8.41 -5.81
CA ASP A 37 10.71 8.16 -4.42
C ASP A 37 9.93 9.02 -3.42
N ILE A 38 8.64 9.26 -3.71
CA ILE A 38 7.77 10.04 -2.83
C ILE A 38 7.58 9.27 -1.53
N ARG A 39 7.94 9.93 -0.42
CA ARG A 39 7.81 9.41 0.95
C ARG A 39 7.34 10.53 1.86
N ARG A 40 6.67 10.15 2.95
CA ARG A 40 6.16 11.06 4.00
C ARG A 40 5.36 12.23 3.42
N THR A 41 4.43 11.93 2.53
CA THR A 41 3.62 12.92 1.82
C THR A 41 2.15 12.56 1.89
N GLU A 42 1.30 13.56 2.04
CA GLU A 42 -0.14 13.39 1.92
C GLU A 42 -0.52 13.18 0.45
N LEU A 43 -1.28 12.13 0.17
CA LEU A 43 -1.67 11.71 -1.16
C LEU A 43 -3.17 11.42 -1.21
N THR A 44 -3.83 11.96 -2.22
CA THR A 44 -5.20 11.55 -2.54
C THR A 44 -5.15 10.31 -3.43
N ILE A 45 -5.80 9.23 -3.01
CA ILE A 45 -6.02 8.03 -3.81
C ILE A 45 -7.46 7.97 -4.30
N VAL A 46 -7.67 7.41 -5.49
CA VAL A 46 -8.96 7.33 -6.14
C VAL A 46 -9.27 5.89 -6.55
N ASN A 47 -10.53 5.49 -6.40
CA ASN A 47 -11.02 4.22 -6.92
C ASN A 47 -11.37 4.37 -8.41
N PRO A 48 -10.61 3.75 -9.33
CA PRO A 48 -10.89 3.87 -10.76
C PRO A 48 -12.24 3.25 -11.17
N ASN A 49 -12.81 2.36 -10.35
CA ASN A 49 -14.02 1.59 -10.68
C ASN A 49 -15.31 2.14 -10.04
N GLY A 50 -15.24 3.16 -9.17
CA GLY A 50 -16.39 3.55 -8.35
C GLY A 50 -16.42 4.99 -7.84
N GLY A 51 -15.48 5.84 -8.26
CA GLY A 51 -15.54 7.30 -8.00
C GLY A 51 -15.29 7.72 -6.54
N GLY A 52 -14.82 6.82 -5.68
CA GLY A 52 -14.41 7.16 -4.31
C GLY A 52 -13.03 7.81 -4.30
N GLU A 53 -12.85 8.85 -3.48
CA GLU A 53 -11.55 9.46 -3.19
C GLU A 53 -11.26 9.35 -1.68
N LYS A 54 -10.00 9.13 -1.32
CA LYS A 54 -9.54 9.11 0.07
C LYS A 54 -8.18 9.79 0.15
N ILE A 55 -8.00 10.63 1.15
CA ILE A 55 -6.70 11.22 1.48
C ILE A 55 -6.02 10.31 2.50
N LEU A 56 -4.77 9.94 2.22
CA LEU A 56 -3.92 9.12 3.08
C LEU A 56 -2.52 9.73 3.15
N PHE A 57 -1.80 9.45 4.22
CA PHE A 57 -0.39 9.80 4.35
C PHE A 57 0.47 8.61 3.94
N LEU A 58 1.26 8.77 2.88
CA LEU A 58 2.20 7.76 2.38
C LEU A 58 3.51 7.84 3.17
N HIS A 59 3.83 6.81 3.92
CA HIS A 59 5.12 6.73 4.63
C HIS A 59 6.21 6.19 3.72
N HIS A 60 5.95 5.06 3.06
CA HIS A 60 6.97 4.34 2.29
C HIS A 60 6.36 3.25 1.38
N PHE A 61 7.13 2.80 0.38
CA PHE A 61 6.80 1.66 -0.48
C PHE A 61 7.63 0.44 -0.15
N ILE A 62 7.09 -0.75 -0.42
CA ILE A 62 7.69 -2.04 -0.09
C ILE A 62 7.49 -2.99 -1.28
N ILE A 63 8.55 -3.61 -1.81
CA ILE A 63 8.45 -4.64 -2.87
C ILE A 63 8.34 -6.02 -2.23
N ARG A 64 7.36 -6.83 -2.65
CA ARG A 64 7.11 -8.17 -2.10
C ARG A 64 8.33 -9.08 -2.15
N ASP A 65 9.08 -9.08 -3.26
CA ASP A 65 10.26 -9.92 -3.46
C ASP A 65 11.43 -9.59 -2.53
N ALA A 66 11.38 -8.45 -1.83
CA ALA A 66 12.40 -8.09 -0.86
C ALA A 66 12.24 -8.82 0.50
N PHE A 67 11.26 -9.73 0.67
CA PHE A 67 10.92 -10.26 2.01
C PHE A 67 10.59 -11.77 2.08
N PRO A 68 10.91 -12.41 3.23
CA PRO A 68 10.46 -13.77 3.53
C PRO A 68 8.99 -13.78 4.01
N LEU A 69 8.07 -13.82 3.04
CA LEU A 69 7.08 -14.91 2.91
C LEU A 69 5.82 -15.03 3.83
N SER A 70 5.25 -13.95 4.40
CA SER A 70 3.90 -14.05 5.00
C SER A 70 2.77 -14.27 3.98
N PHE A 71 2.96 -13.89 2.72
CA PHE A 71 1.90 -13.88 1.69
C PHE A 71 1.93 -15.03 0.68
N PHE A 72 3.00 -15.83 0.60
CA PHE A 72 3.10 -16.81 -0.51
C PHE A 72 2.15 -18.00 -0.38
N GLY A 73 1.61 -18.25 0.81
CA GLY A 73 0.57 -19.26 1.00
C GLY A 73 -0.80 -18.81 0.50
N GLU A 74 -0.97 -17.52 0.18
CA GLU A 74 -2.28 -16.94 -0.14
C GLU A 74 -2.47 -16.80 -1.64
N GLU A 75 -3.46 -17.50 -2.20
CA GLU A 75 -3.76 -17.43 -3.65
C GLU A 75 -4.10 -16.01 -4.10
N ARG A 76 -4.79 -15.24 -3.25
CA ARG A 76 -5.15 -13.83 -3.52
C ARG A 76 -3.94 -12.92 -3.63
N ALA A 77 -2.83 -13.25 -2.97
CA ALA A 77 -1.63 -12.43 -2.95
C ALA A 77 -0.70 -12.75 -4.13
N ARG A 78 -1.03 -13.73 -4.99
CA ARG A 78 -0.19 -14.12 -6.14
C ARG A 78 0.16 -12.95 -7.05
N ASN A 79 -0.79 -12.04 -7.24
CA ASN A 79 -0.61 -10.90 -8.14
C ASN A 79 0.02 -9.70 -7.46
N TRP A 80 0.04 -9.62 -6.12
CA TRP A 80 0.58 -8.48 -5.40
C TRP A 80 2.09 -8.44 -5.52
N TRP A 81 2.65 -7.39 -6.12
CA TRP A 81 4.11 -7.23 -6.27
C TRP A 81 4.70 -6.18 -5.34
N SER A 82 3.89 -5.22 -4.88
CA SER A 82 4.34 -4.16 -3.98
C SER A 82 3.23 -3.73 -3.02
N PHE A 83 3.61 -3.03 -1.97
CA PHE A 83 2.73 -2.52 -0.93
C PHE A 83 3.10 -1.08 -0.61
N ALA A 84 2.11 -0.22 -0.35
CA ALA A 84 2.35 1.07 0.29
C ALA A 84 2.06 0.96 1.79
N ILE A 85 2.98 1.44 2.63
CA ILE A 85 2.70 1.73 4.03
C ILE A 85 2.09 3.12 4.09
N VAL A 86 0.85 3.18 4.56
CA VAL A 86 0.04 4.39 4.62
C VAL A 86 -0.63 4.52 5.99
N SER A 87 -1.14 5.70 6.29
CA SER A 87 -1.96 5.99 7.48
C SER A 87 -2.98 7.07 7.16
N GLU A 88 -3.98 7.27 8.00
CA GLU A 88 -4.99 8.32 7.75
C GLU A 88 -4.41 9.74 7.84
N ASN A 89 -3.36 9.92 8.63
CA ASN A 89 -2.55 11.13 8.76
C ASN A 89 -1.12 10.74 9.20
N GLU A 90 -0.22 11.70 9.38
CA GLU A 90 1.19 11.42 9.72
C GLU A 90 1.40 10.61 11.01
N VAL A 91 0.53 10.78 12.02
CA VAL A 91 0.69 10.20 13.37
C VAL A 91 -0.20 8.99 13.64
N SER A 92 -1.19 8.73 12.78
CA SER A 92 -2.12 7.61 12.90
C SER A 92 -1.42 6.26 12.75
N GLU A 93 -2.14 5.22 13.19
CA GLU A 93 -1.73 3.84 12.97
C GLU A 93 -1.51 3.56 11.48
N LYS A 94 -0.44 2.82 11.22
CA LYS A 94 0.01 2.48 9.87
C LYS A 94 -0.62 1.17 9.43
N PHE A 95 -1.05 1.14 8.18
CA PHE A 95 -1.56 -0.05 7.52
C PHE A 95 -0.95 -0.16 6.14
N ILE A 96 -1.14 -1.31 5.50
CA ILE A 96 -0.60 -1.60 4.18
C ILE A 96 -1.74 -1.77 3.18
N ILE A 97 -1.51 -1.23 1.98
CA ILE A 97 -2.38 -1.45 0.83
C ILE A 97 -1.59 -2.20 -0.26
N PRO A 98 -2.15 -3.26 -0.85
CA PRO A 98 -1.51 -3.98 -1.94
C PRO A 98 -1.58 -3.16 -3.23
N LEU A 99 -0.45 -3.07 -3.93
CA LEU A 99 -0.30 -2.33 -5.18
C LEU A 99 0.00 -3.34 -6.29
N HIS A 100 -1.01 -3.56 -7.15
CA HIS A 100 -1.06 -4.52 -8.27
C HIS A 100 -0.74 -5.96 -7.89
#